data_AF-A0A9P7MF38-F1
#
_entry.id   AF-A0A9P7MF38-F1
#
_cell.length_a   1.000
_cell.length_b   1.000
_cell.length_c   1.000
_cell.angle_alpha   90.00
_cell.angle_beta   90.00
_cell.angle_gamma   90.00
#
_symmetry.space_group_name_H-M   'P 1'
#
loop_
_entity.id
_entity.type
_entity.pdbx_description
1 polymer ?
#
loop_
_entity_poly.entity_id
_entity_poly.type
_entity_poly.pdbx_seq_one_letter_code
_entity_poly.pdbx_strand_id
1 'polypeptide(L)'
;MDPKPQNWEGESQFIGEAKPFLLRYSKDYDAWKKADSTQRIKIARKFPRENPHLATVHFQQWLDFFFRIVLKETFGYTDYWIRYEFQGRGSVRAHWFLWTRETPTLDLNSEQSRNDYARF
;
A
#
# COMPACT_ATOMS: atom_id res chain seq x y z
N MET A 1 30.83 9.27 10.34
CA MET A 1 29.55 9.83 9.87
C MET A 1 29.44 9.44 8.42
N ASP A 2 28.68 8.39 8.13
CA ASP A 2 28.50 7.94 6.75
C ASP A 2 27.57 8.91 6.00
N PRO A 3 27.85 9.26 4.75
CA PRO A 3 27.01 10.16 3.99
C PRO A 3 25.65 9.49 3.71
N LYS A 4 24.57 10.26 3.87
CA LYS A 4 23.22 9.83 3.48
C LYS A 4 23.24 9.41 2.00
N PRO A 5 22.67 8.24 1.63
CA PRO A 5 22.55 7.88 0.24
C PRO A 5 21.63 8.88 -0.48
N GLN A 6 22.17 9.38 -1.58
CA GLN A 6 21.54 10.24 -2.57
C GLN A 6 20.24 9.59 -3.06
N ASN A 7 19.14 10.31 -2.91
CA ASN A 7 17.90 10.18 -3.69
C ASN A 7 17.31 8.75 -3.82
N TRP A 8 16.45 8.37 -2.87
CA TRP A 8 15.50 7.27 -3.09
C TRP A 8 14.39 7.73 -4.06
N GLU A 9 14.66 7.71 -5.37
CA GLU A 9 13.69 7.98 -6.45
C GLU A 9 12.69 6.83 -6.70
N GLY A 10 12.75 5.76 -5.90
CA GLY A 10 11.99 4.52 -6.10
C GLY A 10 10.48 4.63 -5.87
N GLU A 11 10.00 5.55 -5.01
CA GLU A 11 8.56 5.71 -4.77
C GLU A 11 7.81 6.22 -6.01
N SER A 12 8.48 7.00 -6.86
CA SER A 12 7.91 7.55 -8.09
C SER A 12 7.79 6.51 -9.20
N GLN A 13 8.75 5.57 -9.31
CA GLN A 13 8.73 4.51 -10.31
C GLN A 13 7.68 3.42 -10.01
N PHE A 14 7.56 3.00 -8.74
CA PHE A 14 6.56 1.99 -8.36
C PHE A 14 5.11 2.46 -8.55
N ILE A 15 4.83 3.74 -8.30
CA ILE A 15 3.51 4.35 -8.56
C ILE A 15 3.36 4.80 -10.03
N GLY A 16 4.47 4.99 -10.74
CA GLY A 16 4.54 5.40 -12.14
C GLY A 16 4.20 4.29 -13.13
N GLU A 17 4.67 3.05 -12.87
CA GLU A 17 4.50 1.90 -13.76
C GLU A 17 3.23 1.07 -13.48
N ALA A 18 2.68 1.12 -12.26
CA ALA A 18 1.40 0.48 -11.95
C ALA A 18 0.20 1.17 -12.64
N LYS A 19 0.29 2.47 -12.92
CA LYS A 19 -0.76 3.25 -13.60
C LYS A 19 -1.05 2.76 -15.03
N PRO A 20 -0.05 2.48 -15.90
CA PRO A 20 -0.30 1.95 -17.24
C PRO A 20 -1.07 0.62 -17.28
N PHE A 21 -0.85 -0.29 -16.32
CA PHE A 21 -1.51 -1.60 -16.32
C PHE A 21 -3.03 -1.47 -16.11
N LEU A 22 -3.45 -0.65 -15.15
CA LEU A 22 -4.88 -0.45 -14.87
C LEU A 22 -5.55 0.44 -15.91
N LEU A 23 -4.81 1.40 -16.49
CA LEU A 23 -5.31 2.29 -17.52
C LEU A 23 -5.85 1.57 -18.74
N ARG A 24 -5.43 0.33 -19.05
CA ARG A 24 -5.97 -0.46 -20.16
C ARG A 24 -7.47 -0.78 -20.02
N TYR A 25 -8.00 -0.73 -18.80
CA TYR A 25 -9.42 -0.92 -18.52
C TYR A 25 -10.20 0.40 -18.62
N SER A 26 -9.52 1.53 -18.81
CA SER A 26 -10.15 2.83 -19.02
C SER A 26 -10.62 3.01 -20.45
N LYS A 27 -11.78 3.67 -20.62
CA LYS A 27 -12.21 4.22 -21.91
C LYS A 27 -11.22 5.21 -22.53
N ASP A 28 -10.38 5.83 -21.69
CA ASP A 28 -9.40 6.84 -22.12
C ASP A 28 -8.04 6.21 -22.52
N TYR A 29 -7.91 4.87 -22.57
CA TYR A 29 -6.63 4.18 -22.84
C TYR A 29 -6.04 4.50 -24.21
N ASP A 30 -6.87 4.49 -25.27
CA ASP A 30 -6.40 4.79 -26.62
C ASP A 30 -5.94 6.24 -26.77
N ALA A 31 -6.63 7.16 -26.08
CA ALA A 31 -6.21 8.55 -25.98
C ALA A 31 -4.88 8.69 -25.22
N TRP A 32 -4.71 7.95 -24.11
CA TRP A 32 -3.46 7.94 -23.34
C TRP A 32 -2.26 7.43 -24.16
N LYS A 33 -2.43 6.39 -24.99
CA LYS A 33 -1.35 5.87 -25.85
C LYS A 33 -0.83 6.92 -26.84
N LYS A 34 -1.73 7.71 -27.42
CA LYS A 34 -1.42 8.72 -28.46
C LYS A 34 -1.03 10.09 -27.89
N ALA A 35 -1.24 10.30 -26.60
CA ALA A 35 -1.00 11.56 -25.90
C ALA A 35 0.49 11.86 -25.67
N ASP A 36 0.83 13.15 -25.58
CA ASP A 36 2.12 13.61 -25.07
C ASP A 36 2.27 13.33 -23.55
N SER A 37 3.46 13.59 -23.00
CA SER A 37 3.77 13.32 -21.59
C SER A 37 2.83 14.03 -20.60
N THR A 38 2.43 15.26 -20.90
CA THR A 38 1.58 16.09 -20.04
C THR A 38 0.14 15.58 -20.06
N GLN A 39 -0.36 15.28 -21.25
CA GLN A 39 -1.68 14.69 -21.45
C GLN A 39 -1.78 13.29 -20.84
N ARG A 40 -0.73 12.46 -20.96
CA ARG A 40 -0.64 11.15 -20.31
C ARG A 40 -0.78 11.25 -18.79
N ILE A 41 -0.08 12.18 -18.16
CA ILE A 41 -0.18 12.41 -16.71
C ILE A 41 -1.60 12.85 -16.33
N LYS A 42 -2.23 13.72 -17.12
CA LYS A 42 -3.59 14.20 -16.87
C LYS A 42 -4.61 13.05 -16.92
N ILE A 43 -4.55 12.21 -17.95
CA ILE A 43 -5.43 11.04 -18.10
C ILE A 43 -5.18 10.02 -16.97
N ALA A 44 -3.91 9.72 -16.67
CA ALA A 44 -3.54 8.79 -15.60
C ALA A 44 -4.00 9.24 -14.20
N ARG A 45 -3.99 10.55 -13.92
CA ARG A 45 -4.47 11.12 -12.65
C ARG A 45 -5.99 11.07 -12.49
N LYS A 46 -6.73 11.09 -13.60
CA LYS A 46 -8.19 11.02 -13.63
C LYS A 46 -8.67 9.59 -13.33
N PHE A 47 -7.98 8.59 -13.87
CA PHE A 47 -8.35 7.18 -13.76
C PHE A 47 -8.68 6.70 -12.33
N PRO A 48 -7.82 6.83 -11.30
CA PRO A 48 -8.12 6.31 -9.96
C PRO A 48 -9.25 7.06 -9.26
N ARG A 49 -9.58 8.29 -9.69
CA ARG A 49 -10.72 9.05 -9.15
C ARG A 49 -12.05 8.55 -9.70
N GLU A 50 -12.08 8.16 -10.97
CA GLU A 50 -13.28 7.62 -11.63
C GLU A 50 -13.44 6.11 -11.40
N ASN A 51 -12.35 5.40 -11.09
CA ASN A 51 -12.33 3.96 -10.91
C ASN A 51 -11.72 3.57 -9.56
N PRO A 52 -12.25 4.09 -8.42
CA PRO A 52 -11.65 3.86 -7.11
C PRO A 52 -11.61 2.36 -6.77
N HIS A 53 -12.62 1.59 -7.16
CA HIS A 53 -12.67 0.14 -6.94
C HIS A 53 -11.51 -0.62 -7.63
N LEU A 54 -11.14 -0.24 -8.87
CA LEU A 54 -9.99 -0.86 -9.57
C LEU A 54 -8.67 -0.50 -8.89
N ALA A 55 -8.52 0.75 -8.45
CA ALA A 55 -7.36 1.17 -7.67
C ALA A 55 -7.27 0.40 -6.35
N THR A 56 -8.39 0.17 -5.67
CA THR A 56 -8.45 -0.62 -4.43
C THR A 56 -8.10 -2.08 -4.65
N VAL A 57 -8.69 -2.75 -5.64
CA VAL A 57 -8.41 -4.17 -5.92
C VAL A 57 -6.94 -4.36 -6.26
N HIS A 58 -6.37 -3.50 -7.09
CA HIS A 58 -4.95 -3.57 -7.42
C HIS A 58 -4.07 -3.32 -6.20
N PHE A 59 -4.38 -2.31 -5.39
CA PHE A 59 -3.67 -2.06 -4.14
C PHE A 59 -3.74 -3.26 -3.20
N GLN A 60 -4.91 -3.90 -3.06
CA GLN A 60 -5.10 -5.11 -2.26
C GLN A 60 -4.20 -6.24 -2.73
N GLN A 61 -4.19 -6.55 -4.03
CA GLN A 61 -3.37 -7.62 -4.60
C GLN A 61 -1.88 -7.42 -4.30
N TRP A 62 -1.40 -6.18 -4.41
CA TRP A 62 -0.02 -5.83 -4.07
C TRP A 62 0.25 -5.96 -2.58
N LEU A 63 -0.67 -5.51 -1.74
CA LEU A 63 -0.55 -5.63 -0.29
C LEU A 63 -0.52 -7.10 0.14
N ASP A 64 -1.41 -7.94 -0.40
CA ASP A 64 -1.45 -9.38 -0.12
C ASP A 64 -0.15 -10.06 -0.54
N PHE A 65 0.39 -9.70 -1.71
CA PHE A 65 1.66 -10.22 -2.19
C PHE A 65 2.82 -9.81 -1.29
N PHE A 66 2.86 -8.54 -0.88
CA PHE A 66 3.86 -8.02 0.05
C PHE A 66 3.78 -8.70 1.41
N PHE A 67 2.58 -8.87 1.97
CA PHE A 67 2.36 -9.58 3.22
C PHE A 67 2.81 -11.03 3.14
N ARG A 68 2.50 -11.71 2.05
CA ARG A 68 2.82 -13.13 1.89
C ARG A 68 4.29 -13.40 1.63
N ILE A 69 4.96 -12.60 0.80
CA ILE A 69 6.31 -12.92 0.31
C ILE A 69 7.38 -12.16 1.06
N VAL A 70 7.08 -10.93 1.50
CA VAL A 70 8.06 -10.12 2.22
C VAL A 70 7.83 -10.26 3.71
N LEU A 71 6.65 -9.85 4.20
CA LEU A 71 6.44 -9.76 5.65
C LEU A 71 6.43 -11.13 6.33
N LYS A 72 5.75 -12.12 5.73
CA LYS A 72 5.66 -13.46 6.32
C LYS A 72 7.02 -14.15 6.38
N GLU A 73 7.77 -14.10 5.28
CA GLU A 73 9.10 -14.72 5.19
C GLU A 73 10.14 -14.01 6.05
N THR A 74 10.06 -12.68 6.18
CA THR A 74 11.05 -11.89 6.94
C THR A 74 10.77 -11.89 8.44
N PHE A 75 9.50 -11.73 8.84
CA PHE A 75 9.13 -11.52 10.24
C PHE A 75 8.40 -12.71 10.87
N GLY A 76 7.99 -13.70 10.10
CA GLY A 76 7.31 -14.88 10.62
C GLY A 76 6.02 -14.56 11.39
N TYR A 77 5.35 -13.44 11.08
CA TYR A 77 4.18 -12.97 11.84
C TYR A 77 3.10 -14.06 11.92
N THR A 78 2.44 -14.17 13.06
CA THR A 78 1.40 -15.18 13.32
C THR A 78 0.01 -14.65 13.01
N ASP A 79 -0.20 -13.35 13.21
CA ASP A 79 -1.46 -12.66 12.92
C ASP A 79 -1.19 -11.21 12.51
N TYR A 80 -2.19 -10.55 11.93
CA TYR A 80 -2.09 -9.17 11.49
C TYR A 80 -3.45 -8.47 11.43
N TRP A 81 -3.41 -7.14 11.54
CA TRP A 81 -4.58 -6.28 11.37
C TRP A 81 -4.26 -5.22 10.34
N ILE A 82 -5.23 -4.91 9.47
CA ILE A 82 -5.11 -3.88 8.44
C ILE A 82 -6.35 -3.00 8.46
N ARG A 83 -6.15 -1.69 8.37
CA ARG A 83 -7.19 -0.70 8.08
C ARG A 83 -6.84 0.09 6.83
N TYR A 84 -7.81 0.16 5.93
CA TYR A 84 -7.72 0.98 4.72
C TYR A 84 -8.21 2.41 5.00
N GLU A 85 -7.45 3.39 4.51
CA GLU A 85 -7.77 4.81 4.51
C GLU A 85 -7.81 5.31 3.07
N PHE A 86 -8.92 5.90 2.67
CA PHE A 86 -9.13 6.45 1.34
C PHE A 86 -8.90 7.96 1.36
N GLN A 87 -7.85 8.42 0.69
CA GLN A 87 -7.56 9.85 0.59
C GLN A 87 -8.33 10.50 -0.57
N GLY A 88 -8.53 11.83 -0.49
CA GLY A 88 -9.38 12.64 -1.39
C GLY A 88 -9.00 12.70 -2.88
N ARG A 89 -8.19 11.75 -3.37
CA ARG A 89 -7.79 11.60 -4.78
C ARG A 89 -7.86 10.16 -5.28
N GLY A 90 -8.58 9.28 -4.57
CA GLY A 90 -8.68 7.86 -4.90
C GLY A 90 -7.41 7.06 -4.57
N SER A 91 -6.50 7.65 -3.77
CA SER A 91 -5.34 6.91 -3.25
C SER A 91 -5.77 6.12 -2.04
N VAL A 92 -5.50 4.81 -2.07
CA VAL A 92 -5.67 3.93 -0.91
C VAL A 92 -4.37 3.96 -0.11
N ARG A 93 -4.49 4.01 1.21
CA ARG A 93 -3.41 3.80 2.17
C ARG A 93 -3.83 2.66 3.09
N ALA A 94 -2.91 1.77 3.42
CA ALA A 94 -3.12 0.77 4.46
C ALA A 94 -2.26 1.12 5.68
N HIS A 95 -2.89 1.09 6.85
CA HIS A 95 -2.21 1.05 8.13
C HIS A 95 -2.33 -0.36 8.66
N TRP A 96 -1.24 -0.92 9.17
CA TRP A 96 -1.22 -2.32 9.58
C TRP A 96 -0.33 -2.56 10.79
N PHE A 97 -0.67 -3.60 11.54
CA PHE A 97 0.09 -4.14 12.66
C PHE A 97 0.29 -5.63 12.46
N LEU A 98 1.45 -6.14 12.91
CA LEU A 98 1.80 -7.55 12.86
C LEU A 98 2.01 -8.06 14.28
N TRP A 99 1.54 -9.26 14.55
CA TRP A 99 1.89 -10.03 15.74
C TRP A 99 2.93 -11.07 15.38
N THR A 100 3.98 -11.20 16.20
CA THR A 100 4.98 -12.26 16.06
C THR A 100 4.81 -13.29 17.17
N ARG A 101 5.60 -14.37 17.13
CA ARG A 101 5.55 -15.41 18.16
C ARG A 101 5.90 -14.89 19.55
N GLU A 102 6.71 -13.84 19.61
CA GLU A 102 7.19 -13.20 20.83
C GLU A 102 6.20 -12.15 21.36
N THR A 103 5.14 -11.82 20.62
CA THR A 103 4.15 -10.83 21.08
C THR A 103 3.40 -11.36 22.32
N PRO A 104 3.36 -10.61 23.43
CA PRO A 104 2.68 -11.04 24.64
C PRO A 104 1.20 -11.32 24.39
N THR A 105 0.68 -12.36 25.02
CA THR A 105 -0.77 -12.61 25.01
C THR A 105 -1.48 -11.55 25.83
N LEU A 106 -2.49 -10.92 25.23
CA LEU A 106 -3.30 -9.90 25.87
C LEU A 106 -4.52 -10.55 26.54
N ASP A 107 -4.55 -10.57 27.88
CA ASP A 107 -5.77 -10.80 28.65
C ASP A 107 -6.43 -9.46 28.96
N LEU A 108 -7.54 -9.19 28.27
CA LEU A 108 -8.29 -7.95 28.42
C LEU A 108 -8.88 -7.76 29.82
N ASN A 109 -8.99 -8.80 30.64
CA ASN A 109 -9.52 -8.69 32.01
C ASN A 109 -8.43 -8.40 33.05
N SER A 110 -7.16 -8.60 32.71
CA SER A 110 -6.03 -8.36 33.60
C SER A 110 -5.40 -7.00 33.33
N GLU A 111 -5.46 -6.09 34.30
CA GLU A 111 -4.80 -4.77 34.20
C GLU A 111 -3.29 -4.90 34.00
N GLN A 112 -2.67 -5.86 34.69
CA GLN A 112 -1.25 -6.14 34.53
C GLN A 112 -0.93 -6.58 33.10
N SER A 113 -1.72 -7.49 32.51
CA SER A 113 -1.53 -7.93 31.12
C SER A 113 -1.68 -6.78 30.13
N ARG A 114 -2.68 -5.89 30.32
CA ARG A 114 -2.85 -4.70 29.49
C ARG A 114 -1.65 -3.75 29.60
N ASN A 115 -1.11 -3.54 30.80
CA ASN A 115 0.05 -2.68 31.03
C ASN A 115 1.33 -3.25 30.42
N ASP A 116 1.54 -4.57 30.52
CA ASP A 116 2.70 -5.24 29.92
C ASP A 116 2.62 -5.20 28.39
N TYR A 117 1.43 -5.44 27.83
CA TYR A 117 1.20 -5.34 26.38
C TYR A 117 1.38 -3.91 25.86
N ALA A 118 0.97 -2.88 26.61
CA ALA A 118 1.13 -1.48 26.21
C ALA A 118 2.59 -0.98 26.22
N ARG A 119 3.50 -1.73 26.86
CA ARG A 119 4.94 -1.41 26.93
C ARG A 119 5.77 -2.17 25.90
N PHE A 120 5.19 -3.19 25.26
CA PHE A 120 5.80 -3.95 24.17
C PHE A 120 5.75 -3.16 22.87
#